data_AF-A0A2G9LW78-F1
#
_entry.id   AF-A0A2G9LW78-F1
#
_cell.length_a   1.000
_cell.length_b   1.000
_cell.length_c   1.000
_cell.angle_alpha   90.00
_cell.angle_beta   90.00
_cell.angle_gamma   90.00
#
_symmetry.space_group_name_H-M   'P 1'
#
loop_
_entity.id
_entity.type
_entity.pdbx_description
1 polymer ?
#
loop_
_entity_poly.entity_id
_entity_poly.type
_entity_poly.pdbx_seq_one_letter_code
_entity_poly.pdbx_strand_id
1 'polypeptide(L)'
;MEKFRDNLKAAVRSVSVADHMLTQTYPLIKDEKLLIGVTDKIRESCMKAFQAALDYEHIYNQVPPYHESYGPIIEAFAKYCKKYKVDKDSLDSARNVGLIIDEHKRCPVEFTRKGQFVICSDDYDLKKVSVRDLSRFISTTKEIITKIQDRIDASERLFRRGTKQHTEC
;
A
#
# COMPACT_ATOMS: atom_id res chain seq x y z
N MET A 1 -14.61 15.82 7.33
CA MET A 1 -13.86 14.61 7.75
C MET A 1 -12.43 14.79 7.29
N GLU A 2 -11.44 14.50 8.13
CA GLU A 2 -10.03 14.69 7.75
C GLU A 2 -9.65 13.66 6.67
N LYS A 3 -9.23 14.14 5.48
CA LYS A 3 -8.93 13.34 4.27
C LYS A 3 -8.06 12.10 4.55
N PHE A 4 -7.10 12.21 5.47
CA PHE A 4 -6.23 11.10 5.86
C PHE A 4 -6.97 9.93 6.50
N ARG A 5 -8.04 10.18 7.28
CA ARG A 5 -8.83 9.11 7.92
C ARG A 5 -9.63 8.32 6.90
N ASP A 6 -10.15 9.00 5.88
CA ASP A 6 -10.87 8.34 4.79
C ASP A 6 -9.92 7.48 3.94
N ASN A 7 -8.71 7.98 3.70
CA ASN A 7 -7.65 7.21 3.04
C ASN A 7 -7.19 5.99 3.87
N LEU A 8 -7.03 6.09 5.19
CA LEU A 8 -6.74 4.94 6.05
C LEU A 8 -7.85 3.88 6.01
N LYS A 9 -9.11 4.29 6.10
CA LYS A 9 -10.26 3.37 5.97
C LYS A 9 -10.27 2.68 4.61
N ALA A 10 -10.01 3.42 3.54
CA ALA A 10 -9.92 2.87 2.19
C ALA A 10 -8.75 1.87 2.06
N ALA A 11 -7.60 2.16 2.67
CA ALA A 11 -6.44 1.27 2.68
C ALA A 11 -6.77 -0.06 3.37
N VAL A 12 -7.36 -0.01 4.57
CA VAL A 12 -7.78 -1.20 5.34
C VAL A 12 -8.77 -2.03 4.54
N ARG A 13 -9.81 -1.41 3.97
CA ARG A 13 -10.80 -2.10 3.14
C ARG A 13 -10.15 -2.81 1.96
N SER A 14 -9.24 -2.14 1.25
CA SER A 14 -8.60 -2.68 0.05
C SER A 14 -7.72 -3.90 0.37
N VAL A 15 -6.92 -3.86 1.46
CA VAL A 15 -6.10 -5.01 1.85
C VAL A 15 -6.96 -6.17 2.40
N SER A 16 -8.07 -5.87 3.08
CA SER A 16 -9.02 -6.91 3.51
C SER A 16 -9.68 -7.61 2.32
N VAL A 17 -10.03 -6.86 1.26
CA VAL A 17 -10.54 -7.44 0.02
C VAL A 17 -9.47 -8.31 -0.65
N ALA A 18 -8.23 -7.84 -0.75
CA ALA A 18 -7.12 -8.63 -1.28
C ALA A 18 -6.91 -9.95 -0.52
N ASP A 19 -6.94 -9.89 0.81
CA ASP A 19 -6.79 -11.04 1.70
C ASP A 19 -7.94 -12.04 1.54
N HIS A 20 -9.18 -11.56 1.47
CA HIS A 20 -10.35 -12.41 1.21
C HIS A 20 -10.28 -13.06 -0.18
N MET A 21 -9.94 -12.30 -1.21
CA MET A 21 -9.76 -12.81 -2.57
C MET A 21 -8.71 -13.92 -2.63
N LEU A 22 -7.59 -13.75 -1.92
CA LEU A 22 -6.50 -14.72 -1.92
C LEU A 22 -6.82 -15.97 -1.09
N THR A 23 -7.47 -15.82 0.07
CA THR A 23 -7.67 -16.92 1.03
C THR A 23 -8.99 -17.66 0.84
N GLN A 24 -10.02 -17.01 0.33
CA GLN A 24 -11.37 -17.58 0.18
C GLN A 24 -11.72 -17.80 -1.29
N THR A 25 -11.55 -16.76 -2.13
CA THR A 25 -11.98 -16.83 -3.52
C THR A 25 -11.04 -17.67 -4.39
N TYR A 26 -9.73 -17.48 -4.25
CA TYR A 26 -8.74 -18.18 -5.08
C TYR A 26 -8.77 -19.71 -4.92
N PRO A 27 -8.87 -20.30 -3.72
CA PRO A 27 -8.95 -21.76 -3.59
C PRO A 27 -10.18 -22.40 -4.27
N LEU A 28 -11.28 -21.63 -4.39
CA LEU A 28 -12.52 -22.08 -5.02
C LEU A 28 -12.45 -21.97 -6.54
N ILE A 29 -11.96 -20.85 -7.07
CA ILE A 29 -11.96 -20.57 -8.52
C ILE A 29 -10.72 -21.15 -9.20
N LYS A 30 -9.55 -21.09 -8.54
CA LYS A 30 -8.25 -21.51 -9.07
C LYS A 30 -7.87 -20.87 -10.42
N ASP A 31 -8.34 -19.65 -10.66
CA ASP A 31 -7.93 -18.83 -11.81
C ASP A 31 -6.75 -17.94 -11.42
N GLU A 32 -5.60 -18.12 -12.06
CA GLU A 32 -4.41 -17.32 -11.77
C GLU A 32 -4.55 -15.85 -12.19
N LYS A 33 -5.49 -15.47 -13.07
CA LYS A 33 -5.78 -14.05 -13.36
C LYS A 33 -6.28 -13.32 -12.10
N LEU A 34 -6.88 -14.03 -11.15
CA LEU A 34 -7.29 -13.47 -9.87
C LEU A 34 -6.09 -12.95 -9.07
N LEU A 35 -4.89 -13.53 -9.26
CA LEU A 35 -3.66 -13.10 -8.58
C LEU A 35 -3.29 -11.66 -8.95
N ILE A 36 -3.55 -11.24 -10.19
CA ILE A 36 -3.39 -9.84 -10.61
C ILE A 36 -4.43 -8.94 -9.96
N GLY A 37 -5.69 -9.38 -9.89
CA GLY A 37 -6.73 -8.64 -9.17
C GLY A 37 -6.39 -8.43 -7.69
N VAL A 38 -5.84 -9.45 -7.02
CA VAL A 38 -5.32 -9.35 -5.66
C VAL A 38 -4.16 -8.35 -5.61
N THR A 39 -3.22 -8.42 -6.54
CA THR A 39 -2.07 -7.50 -6.63
C THR A 39 -2.53 -6.04 -6.76
N ASP A 40 -3.54 -5.77 -7.59
CA ASP A 40 -4.05 -4.40 -7.79
C ASP A 40 -4.74 -3.87 -6.52
N LYS A 41 -5.45 -4.74 -5.77
CA LYS A 41 -6.03 -4.35 -4.47
C LYS A 41 -4.97 -4.09 -3.40
N ILE A 42 -3.85 -4.82 -3.42
CA ILE A 42 -2.69 -4.52 -2.57
C ILE A 42 -2.09 -3.17 -2.97
N ARG A 43 -1.91 -2.91 -4.27
CA ARG A 43 -1.41 -1.63 -4.80
C ARG A 43 -2.30 -0.46 -4.36
N GLU A 44 -3.61 -0.59 -4.52
CA GLU A 44 -4.59 0.40 -4.07
C GLU A 44 -4.47 0.66 -2.57
N SER A 45 -4.34 -0.40 -1.76
CA SER A 45 -4.17 -0.28 -0.32
C SER A 45 -2.92 0.50 0.07
N CYS A 46 -1.76 0.13 -0.49
CA CYS A 46 -0.50 0.85 -0.29
C CYS A 46 -0.63 2.33 -0.66
N MET A 47 -1.22 2.62 -1.83
CA MET A 47 -1.41 3.99 -2.30
C MET A 47 -2.19 4.83 -1.28
N LYS A 48 -3.31 4.28 -0.79
CA LYS A 48 -4.17 4.96 0.18
C LYS A 48 -3.49 5.11 1.55
N ALA A 49 -2.71 4.13 1.99
CA ALA A 49 -1.95 4.22 3.24
C ALA A 49 -0.92 5.35 3.19
N PHE A 50 -0.11 5.41 2.13
CA PHE A 50 0.90 6.45 1.96
C PHE A 50 0.26 7.83 1.75
N GLN A 51 -0.82 7.91 0.97
CA GLN A 51 -1.59 9.14 0.80
C GLN A 51 -2.11 9.64 2.15
N ALA A 52 -2.61 8.77 3.03
CA ALA A 52 -3.06 9.18 4.36
C ALA A 52 -1.92 9.75 5.21
N ALA A 53 -0.74 9.13 5.17
CA ALA A 53 0.43 9.66 5.86
C ALA A 53 0.80 11.05 5.32
N LEU A 54 0.88 11.21 4.00
CA LEU A 54 1.22 12.49 3.37
C LEU A 54 0.16 13.56 3.62
N ASP A 55 -1.13 13.22 3.56
CA ASP A 55 -2.23 14.12 3.89
C ASP A 55 -2.15 14.57 5.35
N TYR A 56 -1.77 13.68 6.27
CA TYR A 56 -1.55 14.03 7.68
C TYR A 56 -0.34 14.96 7.83
N GLU A 57 0.77 14.65 7.17
CA GLU A 57 1.95 15.49 7.17
C GLU A 57 1.64 16.88 6.58
N HIS A 58 0.80 16.97 5.56
CA HIS A 58 0.40 18.25 4.94
C HIS A 58 -0.29 19.21 5.91
N ILE A 59 -0.97 18.70 6.94
CA ILE A 59 -1.64 19.52 7.96
C ILE A 59 -0.61 20.26 8.82
N TYR A 60 0.54 19.65 9.09
CA TYR A 60 1.54 20.14 10.06
C TYR A 60 2.87 20.57 9.42
N ASN A 61 3.15 20.10 8.21
CA ASN A 61 4.39 20.28 7.48
C ASN A 61 4.07 20.68 6.03
N GLN A 62 4.91 21.52 5.43
CA GLN A 62 4.85 21.79 3.99
C GLN A 62 5.39 20.56 3.23
N VAL A 63 4.53 19.58 2.98
CA VAL A 63 4.85 18.48 2.05
C VAL A 63 4.96 19.09 0.64
N PRO A 64 6.05 18.84 -0.11
CA PRO A 64 6.15 19.31 -1.48
C PRO A 64 5.00 18.79 -2.34
N PRO A 65 4.53 19.54 -3.35
CA PRO A 65 3.53 19.03 -4.28
C PRO A 65 3.99 17.72 -4.93
N TYR A 66 3.08 16.76 -5.03
CA TYR A 66 3.30 15.49 -5.72
C TYR A 66 2.08 15.15 -6.57
N HIS A 67 2.30 14.30 -7.57
CA HIS A 67 1.22 13.82 -8.43
C HIS A 67 0.46 12.67 -7.74
N GLU A 68 -0.87 12.62 -7.85
CA GLU A 68 -1.73 11.59 -7.23
C GLU A 68 -1.69 10.25 -7.99
N SER A 69 -0.48 9.76 -8.26
CA SER A 69 -0.21 8.47 -8.91
C SER A 69 0.73 7.62 -8.06
N TYR A 70 0.65 6.29 -8.21
CA TYR A 70 1.29 5.33 -7.31
C TYR A 70 2.78 5.60 -7.05
N GLY A 71 3.59 5.70 -8.10
CA GLY A 71 5.05 5.92 -7.97
C GLY A 71 5.39 7.22 -7.23
N PRO A 72 4.92 8.39 -7.70
CA PRO A 72 5.15 9.66 -7.02
C PRO A 72 4.71 9.69 -5.55
N ILE A 73 3.60 9.05 -5.20
CA ILE A 73 3.13 8.94 -3.80
C ILE A 73 4.15 8.19 -2.94
N ILE A 74 4.66 7.04 -3.43
CA ILE A 74 5.67 6.26 -2.72
C ILE A 74 6.96 7.07 -2.54
N GLU A 75 7.41 7.76 -3.58
CA GLU A 75 8.64 8.55 -3.51
C GLU A 75 8.50 9.78 -2.59
N ALA A 76 7.32 10.39 -2.55
CA ALA A 76 7.02 11.43 -1.57
C ALA A 76 7.06 10.86 -0.14
N PHE A 77 6.46 9.69 0.09
CA PHE A 77 6.45 9.03 1.39
C PHE A 77 7.83 8.53 1.84
N ALA A 78 8.72 8.18 0.90
CA ALA A 78 10.07 7.67 1.20
C ALA A 78 10.86 8.59 2.16
N LYS A 79 10.63 9.91 2.08
CA LYS A 79 11.24 10.92 2.96
C LYS A 79 10.77 10.80 4.42
N TYR A 80 9.60 10.22 4.63
CA TYR A 80 8.94 10.09 5.94
C TYR A 80 9.02 8.66 6.51
N CYS A 81 9.58 7.69 5.78
CA CYS A 81 9.70 6.29 6.23
C CYS A 81 10.25 6.14 7.65
N LYS A 82 11.34 6.86 7.97
CA LYS A 82 11.93 6.85 9.32
C LYS A 82 10.96 7.36 10.39
N LYS A 83 10.22 8.45 10.10
CA LYS A 83 9.23 9.04 11.01
C LYS A 83 8.08 8.08 11.31
N TYR A 84 7.70 7.29 10.30
CA TYR A 84 6.62 6.30 10.40
C TYR A 84 7.10 4.89 10.79
N LYS A 85 8.40 4.70 11.03
CA LYS A 85 9.00 3.38 11.34
C LYS A 85 8.72 2.32 10.26
N VAL A 86 8.56 2.76 9.01
CA VAL A 86 8.49 1.86 7.85
C VAL A 86 9.93 1.64 7.39
N ASP A 87 10.36 0.38 7.46
CA ASP A 87 11.67 -0.06 7.00
C ASP A 87 11.77 -0.03 5.47
N LYS A 88 13.01 -0.04 4.98
CA LYS A 88 13.29 0.04 3.54
C LYS A 88 12.72 -1.17 2.80
N ASP A 89 12.82 -2.36 3.38
CA ASP A 89 12.34 -3.60 2.73
C ASP A 89 10.82 -3.57 2.54
N SER A 90 10.08 -3.04 3.50
CA SER A 90 8.63 -2.82 3.39
C SER A 90 8.28 -1.82 2.28
N LEU A 91 9.07 -0.75 2.14
CA LEU A 91 8.89 0.23 1.07
C LEU A 91 9.21 -0.37 -0.32
N ASP A 92 10.30 -1.12 -0.42
CA ASP A 92 10.73 -1.79 -1.65
C ASP A 92 9.73 -2.89 -2.06
N SER A 93 9.13 -3.57 -1.08
CA SER A 93 8.01 -4.49 -1.28
C SER A 93 6.82 -3.76 -1.92
N ALA A 94 6.42 -2.59 -1.40
CA ALA A 94 5.36 -1.80 -2.00
C ALA A 94 5.70 -1.32 -3.42
N ARG A 95 6.95 -0.87 -3.67
CA ARG A 95 7.41 -0.53 -5.03
C ARG A 95 7.27 -1.72 -5.98
N ASN A 96 7.66 -2.91 -5.54
CA ASN A 96 7.56 -4.12 -6.36
C ASN A 96 6.12 -4.45 -6.74
N VAL A 97 5.14 -4.26 -5.83
CA VAL A 97 3.71 -4.39 -6.17
C VAL A 97 3.30 -3.43 -7.29
N GLY A 98 3.76 -2.17 -7.25
CA GLY A 98 3.54 -1.21 -8.32
C GLY A 98 4.12 -1.67 -9.66
N LEU A 99 5.38 -2.10 -9.65
CA LEU A 99 6.07 -2.59 -10.83
C LEU A 99 5.34 -3.79 -11.48
N ILE A 100 4.85 -4.74 -10.68
CA ILE A 100 4.09 -5.89 -11.20
C ILE A 100 2.86 -5.42 -11.99
N ILE A 101 2.10 -4.44 -11.47
CA ILE A 101 0.91 -3.93 -12.16
C ILE A 101 1.27 -3.10 -13.39
N ASP A 102 2.32 -2.29 -13.32
CA ASP A 102 2.75 -1.45 -14.44
C ASP A 102 3.31 -2.31 -15.58
N GLU A 103 4.05 -3.37 -15.27
CA GLU A 103 4.48 -4.38 -16.23
C GLU A 103 3.28 -5.11 -16.82
N HIS A 104 2.36 -5.64 -16.01
CA HIS A 104 1.13 -6.28 -16.50
C HIS A 104 0.37 -5.41 -17.52
N LYS A 105 0.23 -4.10 -17.24
CA LYS A 105 -0.46 -3.17 -18.16
C LYS A 105 0.28 -2.92 -19.47
N ARG A 106 1.59 -3.15 -19.51
CA ARG A 106 2.44 -2.94 -20.68
C ARG A 106 2.71 -4.23 -21.45
N CYS A 107 2.45 -5.39 -20.86
CA CYS A 107 2.93 -6.66 -21.41
C CYS A 107 2.10 -7.14 -22.61
N PRO A 108 2.76 -7.56 -23.69
CA PRO A 108 2.10 -8.12 -24.86
C PRO A 108 1.68 -9.59 -24.65
N VAL A 109 2.29 -10.31 -23.70
CA VAL A 109 2.06 -11.75 -23.48
C VAL A 109 1.97 -12.08 -21.99
N GLU A 110 0.89 -12.79 -21.63
CA GLU A 110 0.61 -13.27 -20.29
C GLU A 110 0.21 -14.74 -20.33
N PHE A 111 0.72 -15.53 -19.37
CA PHE A 111 0.35 -16.93 -19.26
C PHE A 111 0.47 -17.45 -17.84
N THR A 112 -0.18 -18.58 -17.58
CA THR A 112 -0.19 -19.25 -16.28
C THR A 112 0.69 -20.50 -16.36
N ARG A 113 1.50 -20.76 -15.33
CA ARG A 113 2.36 -21.96 -15.28
C ARG A 113 2.52 -22.42 -13.84
N LYS A 114 2.09 -23.66 -13.55
CA LYS A 114 2.21 -24.30 -12.22
C LYS A 114 1.59 -23.48 -11.07
N GLY A 115 0.42 -22.86 -11.29
CA GLY A 115 -0.26 -22.04 -10.27
C GLY A 115 0.43 -20.70 -9.99
N GLN A 116 1.25 -20.22 -10.92
CA GLN A 116 1.87 -18.90 -10.89
C GLN A 116 1.39 -18.11 -12.10
N PHE A 117 1.14 -16.83 -11.89
CA PHE A 117 0.92 -15.88 -12.98
C PHE A 117 2.27 -15.39 -13.49
N VAL A 118 2.51 -15.49 -14.79
CA VAL A 118 3.78 -15.11 -15.41
C VAL A 118 3.55 -13.93 -16.35
N ILE A 119 4.30 -12.86 -16.10
CA ILE A 119 4.35 -11.64 -16.89
C ILE A 119 5.68 -11.66 -17.65
N CYS A 120 5.61 -11.49 -18.97
CA CYS A 120 6.79 -11.40 -19.82
C CYS A 120 6.92 -9.96 -20.33
N SER A 121 7.96 -9.26 -19.88
CA SER A 121 8.24 -7.90 -20.34
C SER A 121 8.71 -7.90 -21.80
N ASP A 122 8.73 -6.70 -22.41
CA ASP A 122 9.24 -6.49 -23.77
C ASP A 122 10.72 -6.88 -23.90
N ASP A 123 11.48 -6.80 -22.81
CA ASP A 123 12.89 -7.22 -22.73
C ASP A 123 13.05 -8.73 -22.45
N TYR A 124 11.95 -9.51 -22.54
CA TYR A 124 11.88 -10.95 -22.24
C TYR A 124 12.20 -11.34 -20.78
N ASP A 125 12.18 -10.37 -19.86
CA ASP A 125 12.29 -10.67 -18.43
C ASP A 125 10.98 -11.28 -17.92
N LEU A 126 11.10 -12.43 -17.25
CA LEU A 126 9.98 -13.19 -16.72
C LEU A 126 9.75 -12.86 -15.26
N LYS A 127 8.65 -12.16 -14.96
CA LYS A 127 8.20 -11.93 -13.59
C LYS A 127 7.10 -12.92 -13.23
N LYS A 128 7.20 -13.51 -12.04
CA LYS A 128 6.26 -14.51 -11.55
C LYS A 128 5.59 -14.00 -10.28
N VAL A 129 4.29 -14.16 -10.20
CA VAL A 129 3.48 -13.84 -9.03
C VAL A 129 2.83 -15.12 -8.54
N SER A 130 3.15 -15.51 -7.31
CA SER A 130 2.56 -16.68 -6.64
C SER A 130 1.69 -16.28 -5.45
N VAL A 131 0.83 -17.19 -5.01
CA VAL A 131 0.04 -17.04 -3.78
C VAL A 131 0.92 -16.68 -2.58
N ARG A 132 2.09 -17.30 -2.47
CA ARG A 132 3.04 -17.05 -1.37
C ARG A 132 3.56 -15.62 -1.38
N ASP A 133 3.83 -15.07 -2.56
CA ASP A 133 4.30 -13.69 -2.72
C ASP A 133 3.20 -12.71 -2.31
N LEU A 134 1.97 -12.95 -2.77
CA LEU A 134 0.81 -12.13 -2.42
C LEU A 134 0.49 -12.16 -0.93
N SER A 135 0.56 -13.33 -0.28
CA SER A 135 0.41 -13.40 1.18
C SER A 135 1.46 -12.57 1.91
N ARG A 136 2.70 -12.58 1.43
CA ARG A 136 3.77 -11.73 1.99
C ARG A 136 3.46 -10.25 1.78
N PHE A 137 3.08 -9.85 0.57
CA PHE A 137 2.73 -8.46 0.27
C PHE A 137 1.53 -7.97 1.10
N ILE A 138 0.51 -8.81 1.32
CA ILE A 138 -0.63 -8.50 2.19
C ILE A 138 -0.16 -8.26 3.62
N SER A 139 0.68 -9.15 4.18
CA SER A 139 1.21 -8.99 5.53
C SER A 139 2.03 -7.70 5.68
N THR A 140 2.97 -7.45 4.75
CA THR A 140 3.75 -6.20 4.73
C THR A 140 2.85 -4.97 4.63
N THR A 141 1.81 -5.02 3.80
CA THR A 141 0.87 -3.90 3.64
C THR A 141 0.08 -3.64 4.92
N LYS A 142 -0.40 -4.69 5.59
CA LYS A 142 -1.06 -4.58 6.91
C LYS A 142 -0.13 -3.95 7.94
N GLU A 143 1.14 -4.36 7.98
CA GLU A 143 2.15 -3.78 8.88
C GLU A 143 2.39 -2.29 8.60
N ILE A 144 2.50 -1.90 7.33
CA ILE A 144 2.64 -0.49 6.92
C ILE A 144 1.45 0.33 7.41
N ILE A 145 0.22 -0.16 7.19
CA ILE A 145 -1.00 0.54 7.62
C ILE A 145 -1.01 0.74 9.13
N THR A 146 -0.72 -0.31 9.90
CA THR A 146 -0.66 -0.24 11.38
C THR A 146 0.38 0.78 11.84
N LYS A 147 1.60 0.73 11.27
CA LYS A 147 2.66 1.69 11.59
C LYS A 147 2.24 3.14 11.30
N ILE A 148 1.54 3.38 10.20
CA ILE A 148 1.03 4.71 9.85
C ILE A 148 -0.06 5.16 10.82
N GLN A 149 -1.05 4.31 11.07
CA GLN A 149 -2.15 4.57 11.99
C GLN A 149 -1.65 4.89 13.40
N ASP A 150 -0.76 4.07 13.95
CA ASP A 150 -0.20 4.24 15.31
C ASP A 150 0.50 5.59 15.47
N ARG A 151 1.20 6.05 14.43
CA ARG A 151 1.94 7.31 14.47
C ARG A 151 1.02 8.52 14.36
N ILE A 152 -0.01 8.43 13.54
CA ILE A 152 -1.07 9.45 13.44
C ILE A 152 -1.79 9.56 14.80
N ASP A 153 -2.24 8.44 15.36
CA ASP A 153 -2.98 8.41 16.62
C ASP A 153 -2.13 8.90 17.81
N ALA A 154 -0.85 8.52 17.86
CA ALA A 154 0.07 9.01 18.88
C ALA A 154 0.25 10.53 18.80
N SER A 155 0.38 11.07 17.58
CA SER A 155 0.52 12.51 17.35
C SER A 155 -0.77 13.25 17.74
N GLU A 156 -1.95 12.77 17.33
CA GLU A 156 -3.25 13.35 17.73
C GLU A 156 -3.44 13.40 19.26
N ARG A 157 -3.01 12.35 19.98
CA ARG A 157 -3.10 12.31 21.45
C ARG A 157 -2.23 13.37 22.13
N LEU A 158 -1.05 13.66 21.58
CA LEU A 158 -0.16 14.69 22.11
C LEU A 158 -0.79 16.08 21.95
N PHE A 159 -1.36 16.38 20.78
CA PHE A 159 -2.02 17.67 20.53
C PHE A 159 -3.23 17.90 21.45
N ARG A 160 -4.07 16.88 21.67
CA ARG A 160 -5.24 17.00 22.57
C ARG A 160 -4.87 17.22 24.04
N ARG A 161 -3.67 16.83 24.46
CA ARG A 161 -3.17 17.07 25.83
C ARG A 161 -2.62 18.49 26.00
N GLY A 162 -1.96 19.04 24.98
CA GLY A 162 -1.43 20.41 25.01
C GLY A 162 -2.52 21.49 25.07
N THR A 163 -3.67 21.27 24.43
CA THR A 163 -4.79 22.23 24.43
C THR A 163 -5.53 22.34 25.77
N LYS A 164 -5.38 21.36 26.68
CA LYS A 164 -6.05 21.41 28.00
C LYS A 164 -5.31 22.25 29.05
N GLN A 165 -4.05 22.64 28.80
CA GLN A 165 -3.25 23.43 29.76
C GLN A 165 -3.41 24.95 29.61
N HIS A 166 -4.15 25.44 28.59
CA HIS A 166 -4.33 26.88 28.33
C HIS A 166 -5.72 27.43 28.71
N THR A 167 -6.60 26.62 29.28
CA THR A 167 -7.96 27.02 29.69
C THR A 167 -8.17 27.13 31.20
N GLU A 168 -7.10 27.06 31.99
CA GLU A 168 -7.12 27.29 33.44
C GLU A 168 -6.13 28.41 33.80
N CYS A 169 -6.46 29.64 33.42
CA CYS A 169 -5.93 30.88 33.99
C CYS A 169 -7.04 31.94 33.96
#